data_AF-A0A9D9YCL9-F1
#
_entry.id   AF-A0A9D9YCL9-F1
#
_cell.length_a   1.000
_cell.length_b   1.000
_cell.length_c   1.000
_cell.angle_alpha   90.00
_cell.angle_beta   90.00
_cell.angle_gamma   90.00
#
_symmetry.space_group_name_H-M   'P 1'
#
loop_
_entity.id
_entity.type
_entity.pdbx_description
1 polymer ?
#
loop_
_entity_poly.entity_id
_entity_poly.type
_entity_poly.pdbx_seq_one_letter_code
_entity_poly.pdbx_strand_id
1 'polypeptide(L)'
;MSTTIFSKLIIRIIQAQEGIIGPIALEQAQKVSGLNVDWKQKEVEISGDEKSVVDGLIQQYKQLFGQSSVEFCKEAVKELIGEIPSDQRPSLLLP
;
A
#
# COMPACT_ATOMS: atom_id res chain seq x y z
N MET A 1 -1.80 -17.16 9.41
CA MET A 1 -1.31 -17.00 8.02
C MET A 1 0.01 -16.26 8.07
N SER A 2 0.98 -16.56 7.21
CA SER A 2 2.27 -15.83 7.20
C SER A 2 2.10 -14.50 6.48
N THR A 3 2.34 -13.39 7.18
CA THR A 3 2.31 -12.04 6.62
C THR A 3 3.48 -11.86 5.64
N THR A 4 3.20 -11.64 4.35
CA THR A 4 4.25 -11.36 3.35
C THR A 4 4.80 -9.94 3.53
N ILE A 5 5.98 -9.66 2.97
CA ILE A 5 6.55 -8.30 2.99
C ILE A 5 5.61 -7.30 2.28
N PHE A 6 4.89 -7.74 1.25
CA PHE A 6 3.89 -6.94 0.55
C PHE A 6 2.66 -6.65 1.41
N SER A 7 2.18 -7.63 2.20
CA SER A 7 1.12 -7.38 3.20
C SER A 7 1.55 -6.31 4.21
N LYS A 8 2.81 -6.36 4.70
CA LYS A 8 3.35 -5.33 5.60
C LYS A 8 3.41 -3.96 4.95
N LEU A 9 3.84 -3.89 3.69
CA LEU A 9 3.86 -2.66 2.88
C LEU A 9 2.47 -2.05 2.77
N ILE A 10 1.47 -2.84 2.39
CA ILE A 10 0.08 -2.39 2.25
C ILE A 10 -0.46 -1.87 3.57
N ILE A 11 -0.30 -2.61 4.67
CA ILE A 11 -0.75 -2.17 5.99
C ILE A 11 -0.09 -0.84 6.38
N ARG A 12 1.23 -0.72 6.15
CA ARG A 12 1.98 0.50 6.47
C ARG A 12 1.55 1.70 5.63
N ILE A 13 1.25 1.48 4.35
CA ILE A 13 0.71 2.49 3.42
C ILE A 13 -0.67 2.94 3.87
N ILE A 14 -1.60 2.02 4.14
CA ILE A 14 -2.96 2.37 4.57
C ILE A 14 -2.92 3.17 5.88
N GLN A 15 -2.09 2.76 6.85
CA GLN A 15 -1.91 3.52 8.11
C GLN A 15 -1.37 4.92 7.88
N ALA A 16 -0.37 5.07 7.01
CA ALA A 16 0.22 6.37 6.70
C ALA A 16 -0.80 7.29 6.03
N GLN A 17 -1.58 6.78 5.08
CA GLN A 17 -2.62 7.55 4.40
C GLN A 17 -3.76 7.88 5.35
N GLU A 18 -4.22 6.94 6.19
CA GLU A 18 -5.26 7.18 7.20
C GLU A 18 -4.89 8.36 8.12
N GLY A 19 -3.61 8.51 8.49
CA GLY A 19 -3.12 9.64 9.28
C GLY A 19 -3.13 11.00 8.57
N ILE A 20 -3.22 11.03 7.23
CA ILE A 20 -3.16 12.24 6.41
C ILE A 20 -4.55 12.60 5.87
N ILE A 21 -5.25 11.60 5.31
CA ILE A 21 -6.50 11.78 4.58
C ILE A 21 -7.71 11.29 5.37
N GLY A 22 -7.49 10.71 6.55
CA GLY A 22 -8.54 10.24 7.44
C GLY A 22 -9.12 8.87 7.03
N PRO A 23 -10.31 8.51 7.55
CA PRO A 23 -10.87 7.16 7.43
C PRO A 23 -11.18 6.75 5.98
N ILE A 24 -11.31 7.71 5.07
CA ILE A 24 -11.48 7.44 3.64
C ILE A 24 -10.33 6.62 3.05
N ALA A 25 -9.14 6.63 3.70
CA ALA A 25 -8.02 5.80 3.28
C ALA A 25 -8.38 4.31 3.22
N LEU A 26 -9.16 3.82 4.19
CA LEU A 26 -9.61 2.44 4.23
C LEU A 26 -10.62 2.14 3.12
N GLU A 27 -11.59 3.04 2.91
CA GLU A 27 -12.59 2.90 1.85
C GLU A 27 -11.96 2.85 0.46
N GLN A 28 -10.87 3.61 0.24
CA GLN A 28 -10.12 3.56 -1.02
C GLN A 28 -9.33 2.25 -1.15
N ALA A 29 -8.69 1.77 -0.08
CA ALA A 29 -7.96 0.50 -0.11
C ALA A 29 -8.87 -0.67 -0.50
N GLN A 30 -10.10 -0.69 -0.01
CA GLN A 30 -11.10 -1.72 -0.33
C GLN A 30 -11.59 -1.71 -1.78
N LYS A 31 -11.27 -0.66 -2.56
CA LYS A 31 -11.60 -0.58 -3.99
C LYS A 31 -10.50 -1.16 -4.89
N VAL A 32 -9.34 -1.48 -4.33
CA VAL A 32 -8.21 -2.00 -5.08
C VAL A 32 -8.48 -3.45 -5.45
N SER A 33 -8.46 -3.75 -6.75
CA SER A 33 -8.62 -5.12 -7.23
C SER A 33 -7.46 -5.99 -6.76
N GLY A 34 -7.77 -7.18 -6.26
CA GLY A 34 -6.77 -8.10 -5.71
C GLY A 34 -6.34 -7.79 -4.27
N LEU A 35 -6.98 -6.83 -3.60
CA LEU A 35 -6.74 -6.53 -2.19
C LEU A 35 -8.01 -6.73 -1.36
N ASN A 36 -7.92 -7.63 -0.37
CA ASN A 36 -8.92 -7.76 0.69
C ASN A 36 -8.35 -7.22 2.00
N VAL A 37 -9.12 -6.41 2.72
CA VAL A 37 -8.66 -5.70 3.94
C VAL A 37 -9.57 -6.02 5.12
N ASP A 38 -9.02 -6.70 6.13
CA ASP A 38 -9.61 -6.80 7.46
C ASP A 38 -8.94 -5.78 8.40
N TRP A 39 -9.53 -4.59 8.48
CA TRP A 39 -8.96 -3.52 9.30
C TRP A 39 -9.18 -3.70 10.81
N LYS A 40 -10.07 -4.61 11.21
CA LYS A 40 -10.27 -4.93 12.64
C LYS A 40 -9.10 -5.77 13.16
N GLN A 41 -8.64 -6.72 12.35
CA GLN A 41 -7.46 -7.55 12.66
C GLN A 41 -6.14 -6.92 12.19
N LYS A 42 -6.19 -5.82 11.42
CA LYS A 42 -5.04 -5.21 10.72
C LYS A 42 -4.36 -6.22 9.79
N GLU A 43 -5.18 -7.00 9.09
CA GLU A 43 -4.74 -8.02 8.16
C GLU A 43 -5.17 -7.64 6.73
N VAL A 44 -4.36 -8.09 5.77
CA VAL A 44 -4.66 -7.94 4.34
C VAL A 44 -4.34 -9.24 3.63
N GLU A 45 -5.19 -9.59 2.67
CA GLU A 45 -4.97 -10.71 1.76
C GLU A 45 -4.78 -10.14 0.35
N ILE A 46 -3.75 -10.65 -0.33
CA ILE A 46 -3.39 -10.23 -1.67
C ILE A 46 -3.70 -11.37 -2.62
N SER A 47 -4.39 -11.07 -3.73
CA SER A 47 -4.68 -12.00 -4.81
C SER A 47 -4.08 -11.47 -6.11
N GLY A 48 -3.36 -12.34 -6.83
CA GLY A 48 -2.68 -11.98 -8.07
C GLY A 48 -1.27 -11.45 -7.84
N ASP A 49 -0.84 -10.50 -8.67
CA ASP A 49 0.52 -9.94 -8.63
C ASP A 49 0.67 -8.91 -7.50
N GLU A 50 1.46 -9.23 -6.47
CA GLU A 50 1.61 -8.40 -5.27
C GLU A 50 2.14 -7.00 -5.60
N LYS A 51 3.07 -6.91 -6.56
CA LYS A 51 3.62 -5.63 -7.01
C LYS A 51 2.54 -4.72 -7.59
N SER A 52 1.72 -5.26 -8.49
CA SER A 52 0.61 -4.55 -9.12
C SER A 52 -0.45 -4.14 -8.11
N VAL A 53 -0.69 -4.94 -7.06
CA VAL A 53 -1.64 -4.58 -5.99
C VAL A 53 -1.12 -3.40 -5.18
N VAL A 54 0.17 -3.35 -4.83
CA VAL A 54 0.75 -2.18 -4.15
C VAL A 54 0.71 -0.94 -5.04
N ASP A 55 1.08 -1.07 -6.32
CA ASP A 55 1.02 0.05 -7.26
C ASP A 55 -0.44 0.55 -7.44
N GLY A 56 -1.41 -0.36 -7.51
CA GLY A 56 -2.84 -0.04 -7.58
C GLY A 56 -3.34 0.72 -6.35
N LEU A 57 -2.90 0.31 -5.15
CA LEU A 57 -3.22 1.01 -3.91
C LEU A 57 -2.69 2.44 -3.89
N ILE A 58 -1.41 2.63 -4.25
CA ILE A 58 -0.79 3.96 -4.29
C ILE A 58 -1.48 4.83 -5.35
N GLN A 59 -1.83 4.25 -6.50
CA GLN A 59 -2.55 4.95 -7.55
C GLN A 59 -3.95 5.39 -7.11
N GLN A 60 -4.66 4.55 -6.35
CA GLN A 60 -5.98 4.90 -5.81
C GLN A 60 -5.91 6.15 -4.90
N TYR A 61 -4.88 6.24 -4.05
CA TYR A 61 -4.66 7.42 -3.22
C TYR A 61 -4.22 8.64 -4.03
N LYS A 62 -3.34 8.44 -5.02
CA LYS A 62 -2.91 9.51 -5.94
C LYS A 62 -4.08 10.13 -6.67
N GLN A 63 -5.08 9.36 -7.09
CA GLN A 63 -6.28 9.90 -7.75
C GLN A 63 -7.10 10.82 -6.84
N LEU A 64 -7.06 10.60 -5.53
CA LEU A 64 -7.82 11.37 -4.54
C LEU A 64 -7.05 12.61 -4.04
N PHE A 65 -5.75 12.47 -3.78
CA PHE A 65 -4.93 13.47 -3.08
C PHE A 65 -3.68 13.93 -3.85
N GLY A 66 -3.53 13.48 -5.10
CA GLY A 66 -2.45 13.89 -5.98
C GLY A 66 -1.09 13.28 -5.63
N GLN A 67 -0.04 13.91 -6.14
CA GLN A 67 1.32 13.37 -6.05
C GLN A 67 1.82 13.26 -4.60
N SER A 68 1.37 14.14 -3.70
CA SER A 68 1.79 14.11 -2.29
C SER A 68 1.50 12.77 -1.62
N SER A 69 0.38 12.10 -1.96
CA SER A 69 0.10 10.75 -1.45
C SER A 69 1.16 9.73 -1.83
N VAL A 70 1.74 9.83 -3.03
CA VAL A 70 2.81 8.92 -3.47
C VAL A 70 4.07 9.13 -2.62
N GLU A 71 4.46 10.38 -2.39
CA GLU A 71 5.66 10.70 -1.60
C GLU A 71 5.50 10.25 -0.14
N PHE A 72 4.30 10.40 0.44
CA PHE A 72 4.02 9.87 1.76
C PHE A 72 4.06 8.34 1.82
N CYS A 73 3.57 7.65 0.78
CA CYS A 73 3.71 6.20 0.67
C CYS A 73 5.18 5.77 0.63
N LYS A 74 6.01 6.43 -0.19
CA LYS A 74 7.45 6.18 -0.30
C LYS A 74 8.14 6.33 1.06
N GLU A 75 7.89 7.43 1.75
CA GLU A 75 8.48 7.70 3.07
C GLU A 75 8.03 6.66 4.12
N ALA A 76 6.75 6.28 4.11
CA ALA A 76 6.20 5.34 5.09
C ALA A 76 6.82 3.94 5.03
N VAL A 77 7.30 3.52 3.86
CA VAL A 77 7.77 2.14 3.61
C VAL A 77 9.25 2.06 3.28
N LYS A 78 10.00 3.16 3.42
CA LYS A 78 11.44 3.24 3.11
C LYS A 78 12.30 2.17 3.80
N GLU A 79 11.90 1.74 5.00
CA GLU A 79 12.62 0.70 5.75
C GLU A 79 12.25 -0.72 5.26
N LEU A 80 11.03 -0.92 4.77
CA LEU A 80 10.53 -2.20 4.28
C LEU A 80 10.93 -2.47 2.83
N ILE A 81 11.02 -1.44 2.00
CA ILE A 81 11.33 -1.57 0.56
C ILE A 81 12.74 -2.13 0.33
N GLY A 82 13.65 -1.94 1.30
CA GLY A 82 15.00 -2.49 1.27
C GLY A 82 15.06 -4.01 1.35
N GLU A 83 14.04 -4.64 1.95
CA GLU A 83 13.91 -6.10 2.07
C GLU A 83 13.42 -6.76 0.77
N ILE A 84 12.92 -5.96 -0.18
CA ILE A 84 12.42 -6.46 -1.47
C ILE A 84 13.55 -6.37 -2.52
N PRO A 85 13.83 -7.46 -3.26
CA PRO A 85 14.73 -7.45 -4.41
C PRO A 85 14.36 -6.34 -5.40
N SER A 86 15.37 -5.66 -5.95
CA SER A 86 15.15 -4.42 -6.72
C SER A 86 14.22 -4.60 -7.92
N ASP A 87 14.26 -5.76 -8.57
CA ASP A 87 13.43 -6.17 -9.70
C ASP A 87 11.96 -6.45 -9.32
N GLN A 88 11.69 -6.71 -8.04
CA GLN A 88 10.36 -7.03 -7.51
C GLN A 88 9.68 -5.85 -6.82
N ARG A 89 10.37 -4.70 -6.70
CA ARG A 89 9.82 -3.52 -6.03
C ARG A 89 8.64 -2.93 -6.80
N PRO A 90 7.58 -2.48 -6.09
CA PRO A 90 6.51 -1.66 -6.67
C PRO A 90 7.06 -0.42 -7.36
N SER A 91 6.58 -0.16 -8.57
CA SER A 91 7.16 0.82 -9.47
C SER A 91 6.97 2.25 -8.93
N LEU A 92 5.85 2.49 -8.26
CA LEU A 92 5.52 3.79 -7.68
C LEU A 92 6.30 4.11 -6.40
N LEU A 93 7.06 3.14 -5.86
CA LEU A 93 7.92 3.33 -4.69
C LEU A 93 9.39 3.54 -5.04
N LEU A 94 9.74 3.49 -6.32
CA LEU A 94 11.09 3.76 -6.79
C LEU A 94 11.33 5.28 -6.92
N PRO A 95 12.59 5.74 -6.76
CA PRO A 95 12.97 7.13 -6.97
C PRO A 95 12.72 7.59 -8.40
#